data_AF-A0A9D0ZKJ8-F1
#
_entry.id   AF-A0A9D0ZKJ8-F1
#
_cell.length_a   1.000
_cell.length_b   1.000
_cell.length_c   1.000
_cell.angle_alpha   90.00
_cell.angle_beta   90.00
_cell.angle_gamma   90.00
#
_symmetry.space_group_name_H-M   'P 1'
#
loop_
_entity.id
_entity.type
_entity.pdbx_description
1 polymer ?
#
loop_
_entity_poly.entity_id
_entity_poly.type
_entity_poly.pdbx_seq_one_letter_code
_entity_poly.pdbx_strand_id
1 'polypeptide(L)'
;MAKMRCKKRLIVGVLAGAALALAIVGAFSNLNRALISLAEARAEQRALQQISLALDDVMHKSLDYEDLVDVHYDENGGASMLSANTILMNRIAADAAIAAQENIDLLADEGIVLPLGSALGSGIFSGKGPRVRFEILPVGTVKTTFVTEFESAGINQTRHKISLEATASVRIVLPSGARTVSVQASALMAESILIGEVPQSYIQVPETGDALNFLA
;
A
#
# COMPACT_ATOMS: atom_id res chain seq x y z
N MET A 1 -46.98 -53.42 -7.54
CA MET A 1 -45.92 -52.77 -6.70
C MET A 1 -44.70 -52.28 -7.49
N ALA A 2 -44.30 -52.88 -8.62
CA ALA A 2 -43.09 -52.49 -9.36
C ALA A 2 -43.11 -51.06 -9.98
N LYS A 3 -44.25 -50.61 -10.53
CA LYS A 3 -44.40 -49.25 -11.11
C LYS A 3 -44.16 -48.11 -10.09
N MET A 4 -44.47 -48.35 -8.81
CA MET A 4 -44.34 -47.35 -7.74
C MET A 4 -42.87 -47.16 -7.29
N ARG A 5 -42.05 -48.22 -7.35
CA ARG A 5 -40.61 -48.16 -7.08
C ARG A 5 -39.84 -47.43 -8.19
N CYS A 6 -40.28 -47.57 -9.44
CA CYS A 6 -39.67 -46.90 -10.60
C CYS A 6 -39.92 -45.38 -10.57
N LYS A 7 -41.15 -44.93 -10.25
CA LYS A 7 -41.46 -43.50 -10.03
C LYS A 7 -40.67 -42.87 -8.88
N LYS A 8 -40.49 -43.58 -7.75
CA LYS A 8 -39.68 -43.09 -6.63
C LYS A 8 -38.20 -42.91 -7.00
N ARG A 9 -37.60 -43.83 -7.77
CA ARG A 9 -36.22 -43.70 -8.25
C ARG A 9 -36.04 -42.50 -9.19
N LEU A 10 -37.02 -42.25 -10.05
CA LEU A 10 -36.99 -41.12 -10.97
C LEU A 10 -37.11 -39.78 -10.22
N ILE A 11 -37.97 -39.69 -9.21
CA ILE A 11 -38.09 -38.51 -8.34
C ILE A 11 -36.80 -38.25 -7.55
N VAL A 12 -36.18 -39.29 -6.98
CA VAL A 12 -34.90 -39.15 -6.26
C VAL A 12 -33.79 -38.69 -7.20
N GLY A 13 -33.73 -39.20 -8.44
CA GLY A 13 -32.77 -38.75 -9.45
C GLY A 13 -32.96 -37.28 -9.81
N VAL A 14 -34.20 -36.83 -10.01
CA VAL A 14 -34.52 -35.42 -10.29
C VAL A 14 -34.16 -34.53 -9.10
N LEU A 15 -34.48 -34.94 -7.86
CA LEU A 15 -34.10 -34.19 -6.65
C LEU A 15 -32.59 -34.12 -6.45
N ALA A 16 -31.86 -35.20 -6.71
CA ALA A 16 -30.40 -35.21 -6.65
C ALA A 16 -29.78 -34.31 -7.73
N GLY A 17 -30.32 -34.32 -8.94
CA GLY A 17 -29.91 -33.41 -10.02
C GLY A 17 -30.19 -31.95 -9.69
N ALA A 18 -31.36 -31.64 -9.12
CA ALA A 18 -31.71 -30.30 -8.67
C ALA A 18 -30.83 -29.81 -7.51
N ALA A 19 -30.53 -30.68 -6.54
CA ALA A 19 -29.62 -30.39 -5.44
C ALA A 19 -28.18 -30.16 -5.94
N LEU A 20 -27.72 -30.95 -6.91
CA LEU A 20 -26.42 -30.75 -7.55
C LEU A 20 -26.37 -29.44 -8.34
N ALA A 21 -27.42 -29.10 -9.09
CA ALA A 21 -27.51 -27.83 -9.80
C ALA A 21 -27.52 -26.63 -8.83
N LEU A 22 -28.26 -26.71 -7.72
CA LEU A 22 -28.25 -25.69 -6.67
C LEU A 22 -26.87 -25.57 -6.00
N ALA A 23 -26.19 -26.69 -5.74
CA ALA A 23 -24.84 -26.70 -5.20
C ALA A 23 -23.83 -26.08 -6.18
N ILE A 24 -23.96 -26.35 -7.47
CA ILE A 24 -23.14 -25.75 -8.53
C ILE A 24 -23.38 -24.24 -8.60
N VAL A 25 -24.65 -23.79 -8.65
CA VAL A 25 -24.99 -22.36 -8.68
C VAL A 25 -24.49 -21.64 -7.43
N GLY A 26 -24.63 -22.24 -6.25
CA GLY A 26 -24.10 -21.71 -4.99
C GLY A 26 -22.56 -21.66 -4.96
N ALA A 27 -21.90 -22.67 -5.53
CA ALA A 27 -20.45 -22.67 -5.67
C ALA A 27 -19.98 -21.56 -6.63
N PHE A 28 -20.66 -21.36 -7.76
CA PHE A 28 -20.35 -20.30 -8.73
C PHE A 28 -20.54 -18.88 -8.17
N SER A 29 -21.58 -18.66 -7.36
CA SER A 29 -21.80 -17.34 -6.74
C SER A 29 -20.75 -17.02 -5.67
N ASN A 30 -20.35 -18.01 -4.87
CA ASN A 30 -19.25 -17.86 -3.91
C ASN A 30 -17.89 -17.67 -4.62
N LEU A 31 -17.68 -18.37 -5.75
CA LEU A 31 -16.50 -18.21 -6.59
C LEU A 31 -16.32 -16.77 -7.08
N ASN A 32 -17.41 -16.12 -7.49
CA ASN A 32 -17.38 -14.76 -7.98
C ASN A 32 -16.88 -13.78 -6.91
N ARG A 33 -17.35 -13.92 -5.66
CA ARG A 33 -16.90 -13.07 -4.55
C ARG A 33 -15.42 -13.27 -4.23
N ALA A 34 -14.95 -14.52 -4.19
CA ALA A 34 -13.54 -14.83 -3.93
C ALA A 34 -12.61 -14.36 -5.07
N LEU A 35 -13.06 -14.43 -6.32
CA LEU A 35 -12.34 -13.87 -7.47
C LEU A 35 -12.20 -12.36 -7.37
N ILE A 36 -13.28 -11.67 -7.02
CA ILE A 36 -13.29 -10.22 -6.88
C ILE A 36 -12.31 -9.78 -5.79
N SER A 37 -12.35 -10.39 -4.60
CA SER A 37 -11.41 -10.05 -3.52
C SER A 37 -9.95 -10.34 -3.90
N LEU A 38 -9.71 -11.42 -4.66
CA LEU A 38 -8.38 -11.75 -5.14
C LEU A 38 -7.90 -10.76 -6.21
N ALA A 39 -8.80 -10.32 -7.10
CA ALA A 39 -8.52 -9.30 -8.10
C ALA A 39 -8.19 -7.96 -7.43
N GLU A 40 -8.95 -7.56 -6.41
CA GLU A 40 -8.68 -6.38 -5.58
C GLU A 40 -7.30 -6.43 -4.94
N ALA A 41 -7.01 -7.50 -4.19
CA ALA A 41 -5.71 -7.66 -3.54
C ALA A 41 -4.55 -7.69 -4.55
N ARG A 42 -4.75 -8.33 -5.71
CA ARG A 42 -3.71 -8.39 -6.76
C ARG A 42 -3.51 -7.03 -7.44
N ALA A 43 -4.58 -6.24 -7.61
CA ALA A 43 -4.49 -4.89 -8.14
C ALA A 43 -3.73 -3.99 -7.19
N GLU A 44 -4.09 -4.03 -5.91
CA GLU A 44 -3.44 -3.28 -4.84
C GLU A 44 -1.94 -3.58 -4.83
N GLN A 45 -1.58 -4.86 -4.79
CA GLN A 45 -0.19 -5.28 -4.74
C GLN A 45 0.60 -4.89 -6.00
N ARG A 46 -0.02 -4.96 -7.19
CA ARG A 46 0.63 -4.53 -8.44
C ARG A 46 0.79 -3.01 -8.50
N ALA A 47 -0.24 -2.25 -8.15
CA ALA A 47 -0.20 -0.79 -8.13
C ALA A 47 0.83 -0.29 -7.11
N LEU A 48 0.85 -0.87 -5.90
CA LEU A 48 1.86 -0.57 -4.90
C LEU A 48 3.27 -0.81 -5.44
N GLN A 49 3.50 -1.97 -6.09
CA GLN A 49 4.79 -2.29 -6.70
C GLN A 49 5.20 -1.24 -7.75
N GLN A 50 4.29 -0.79 -8.61
CA GLN A 50 4.57 0.22 -9.64
C GLN A 50 4.97 1.57 -9.05
N ILE A 51 4.31 2.00 -7.99
CA ILE A 51 4.64 3.25 -7.30
C ILE A 51 5.98 3.12 -6.56
N SER A 52 6.22 2.00 -5.88
CA SER A 52 7.51 1.75 -5.22
C SER A 52 8.67 1.76 -6.21
N LEU A 53 8.50 1.20 -7.41
CA LEU A 53 9.52 1.27 -8.46
C LEU A 53 9.80 2.71 -8.92
N ALA A 54 8.78 3.56 -8.99
CA ALA A 54 8.97 4.96 -9.35
C ALA A 54 9.68 5.77 -8.24
N LEU A 55 9.40 5.46 -6.97
CA LEU A 55 10.14 6.03 -5.85
C LEU A 55 11.62 5.58 -5.87
N ASP A 56 11.87 4.32 -6.20
CA ASP A 56 13.22 3.76 -6.32
C ASP A 56 14.04 4.45 -7.44
N ASP A 57 13.42 4.71 -8.59
CA ASP A 57 14.07 5.38 -9.72
C ASP A 57 14.57 6.79 -9.37
N VAL A 58 13.81 7.55 -8.58
CA VAL A 58 14.25 8.89 -8.14
C VAL A 58 15.28 8.83 -7.01
N MET A 59 15.31 7.76 -6.21
CA MET A 59 16.32 7.54 -5.16
C MET A 59 17.68 7.13 -5.72
N HIS A 60 17.74 6.49 -6.89
CA HIS A 60 19.00 6.11 -7.53
C HIS A 60 19.83 7.30 -8.03
N LYS A 61 19.25 8.50 -8.06
CA LYS A 61 19.98 9.74 -8.26
C LYS A 61 20.78 10.00 -6.97
N SER A 62 22.11 10.12 -7.06
CA SER A 62 22.97 10.43 -5.90
C SER A 62 22.49 11.73 -5.25
N LEU A 63 21.81 11.60 -4.11
CA LEU A 63 21.25 12.70 -3.33
C LEU A 63 21.75 12.54 -1.90
N ASP A 64 22.40 13.56 -1.37
CA ASP A 64 22.82 13.63 0.02
C ASP A 64 21.83 14.47 0.84
N TYR A 65 21.91 14.41 2.17
CA TYR A 65 21.01 15.18 3.04
C TYR A 65 21.17 16.69 2.80
N GLU A 66 22.39 17.13 2.53
CA GLU A 66 22.80 18.50 2.27
C GLU A 66 22.19 19.07 0.96
N ASP A 67 21.75 18.21 0.03
CA ASP A 67 21.04 18.66 -1.16
C ASP A 67 19.61 19.11 -0.82
N LEU A 68 18.99 18.45 0.17
CA LEU A 68 17.61 18.67 0.57
C LEU A 68 17.48 19.70 1.68
N VAL A 69 18.46 19.80 2.58
CA VAL A 69 18.43 20.70 3.74
C VAL A 69 19.77 21.39 3.94
N ASP A 70 19.72 22.72 4.02
CA ASP A 70 20.82 23.56 4.46
C ASP A 70 20.72 23.83 5.97
N VAL A 71 21.83 23.66 6.68
CA VAL A 71 21.94 23.85 8.13
C VAL A 71 22.75 25.12 8.40
N HIS A 72 22.10 26.14 8.94
CA HIS A 72 22.76 27.37 9.35
C HIS A 72 23.21 27.27 10.80
N TYR A 73 24.49 27.56 11.04
CA TYR A 73 25.10 27.57 12.37
C TYR A 73 25.21 28.99 12.92
N ASP A 74 25.10 29.12 14.25
CA ASP A 74 25.38 30.35 14.97
C ASP A 74 26.89 30.58 15.19
N GLU A 75 27.25 31.68 15.85
CA GLU A 75 28.65 32.03 16.16
C GLU A 75 29.35 31.03 17.09
N ASN A 76 28.59 30.22 17.83
CA ASN A 76 29.09 29.19 18.74
C ASN A 76 29.18 27.81 18.08
N GLY A 77 28.80 27.69 16.80
CA GLY A 77 28.79 26.43 16.05
C GLY A 77 27.55 25.56 16.31
N GLY A 78 26.51 26.09 16.96
CA GLY A 78 25.23 25.42 17.17
C GLY A 78 24.29 25.59 15.97
N ALA A 79 23.49 24.57 15.64
CA ALA A 79 22.50 24.68 14.58
C ALA A 79 21.38 25.66 14.99
N SER A 80 21.19 26.73 14.22
CA SER A 80 20.21 27.79 14.51
C SER A 80 18.98 27.75 13.59
N MET A 81 19.16 27.30 12.34
CA MET A 81 18.08 27.22 11.35
C MET A 81 18.30 26.07 10.38
N LEU A 82 17.21 25.38 10.03
CA LEU A 82 17.15 24.44 8.93
C LEU A 82 16.35 25.07 7.79
N SER A 83 16.92 25.07 6.60
CA SER A 83 16.27 25.58 5.40
C SER A 83 16.15 24.46 4.37
N ALA A 84 14.92 24.11 3.99
CA ALA A 84 14.69 23.06 3.01
C ALA A 84 14.82 23.60 1.57
N ASN A 85 15.50 22.86 0.70
CA ASN A 85 15.56 23.13 -0.72
C ASN A 85 14.23 22.74 -1.40
N THR A 86 13.22 23.58 -1.20
CA THR A 86 11.84 23.27 -1.61
C THR A 86 11.71 23.14 -3.13
N ILE A 87 12.54 23.83 -3.90
CA ILE A 87 12.54 23.74 -5.37
C ILE A 87 13.02 22.35 -5.81
N LEU A 88 14.13 21.87 -5.26
CA LEU A 88 14.64 20.54 -5.56
C LEU A 88 13.66 19.45 -5.10
N MET A 89 13.15 19.56 -3.87
CA MET A 89 12.15 18.63 -3.33
C MET A 89 10.91 18.57 -4.23
N ASN A 90 10.34 19.71 -4.63
CA ASN A 90 9.17 19.69 -5.53
C ASN A 90 9.50 19.11 -6.91
N ARG A 91 10.73 19.29 -7.42
CA ARG A 91 11.16 18.66 -8.68
C ARG A 91 11.26 17.15 -8.55
N ILE A 92 11.89 16.65 -7.48
CA ILE A 92 11.97 15.20 -7.20
C ILE A 92 10.57 14.61 -7.04
N ALA A 93 9.68 15.28 -6.31
CA ALA A 93 8.30 14.86 -6.16
C ALA A 93 7.58 14.80 -7.53
N ALA A 94 7.73 15.82 -8.36
CA ALA A 94 7.13 15.85 -9.70
C ALA A 94 7.67 14.72 -10.60
N ASP A 95 8.99 14.51 -10.62
CA ASP A 95 9.63 13.41 -11.37
C ASP A 95 9.07 12.05 -10.91
N ALA A 96 8.97 11.83 -9.60
CA ALA A 96 8.41 10.60 -9.04
C ALA A 96 6.94 10.41 -9.40
N ALA A 97 6.13 11.48 -9.39
CA ALA A 97 4.73 11.41 -9.79
C ALA A 97 4.58 11.03 -11.27
N ILE A 98 5.41 11.58 -12.14
CA ILE A 98 5.42 11.27 -13.58
C ILE A 98 5.81 9.81 -13.79
N ALA A 99 6.93 9.36 -13.21
CA ALA A 99 7.38 7.97 -13.33
C ALA A 99 6.34 6.99 -12.77
N ALA A 100 5.71 7.31 -11.64
CA ALA A 100 4.67 6.47 -11.05
C ALA A 100 3.41 6.43 -11.93
N GLN A 101 3.04 7.55 -12.54
CA GLN A 101 1.91 7.60 -13.46
C GLN A 101 2.16 6.72 -14.68
N GLU A 102 3.33 6.83 -15.30
CA GLU A 102 3.73 5.99 -16.44
C GLU A 102 3.70 4.50 -16.09
N ASN A 103 4.23 4.11 -14.93
CA ASN A 103 4.21 2.73 -14.47
C ASN A 103 2.77 2.21 -14.23
N ILE A 104 1.87 3.05 -13.71
CA ILE A 104 0.46 2.71 -13.52
C ILE A 104 -0.29 2.59 -14.85
N ASP A 105 0.03 3.45 -15.83
CA ASP A 105 -0.56 3.39 -17.16
C ASP A 105 -0.16 2.09 -17.89
N LEU A 106 1.10 1.66 -17.77
CA LEU A 106 1.55 0.35 -18.27
C LEU A 106 0.80 -0.82 -17.60
N LEU A 107 0.58 -0.72 -16.28
CA LEU A 107 -0.23 -1.71 -15.56
C LEU A 107 -1.69 -1.73 -16.03
N ALA A 108 -2.25 -0.60 -16.44
CA ALA A 108 -3.60 -0.52 -16.99
C ALA A 108 -3.73 -1.30 -18.30
N ASP A 109 -2.75 -1.20 -19.19
CA ASP A 109 -2.70 -1.94 -20.46
C ASP A 109 -2.58 -3.46 -20.23
N GLU A 110 -1.75 -3.88 -19.26
CA GLU A 110 -1.57 -5.29 -18.89
C GLU A 110 -2.80 -5.91 -18.20
N GLY A 111 -3.51 -5.13 -17.37
CA GLY A 111 -4.57 -5.61 -16.50
C GLY A 111 -4.13 -6.74 -15.55
N ILE A 112 -5.10 -7.43 -14.95
CA ILE A 112 -4.84 -8.53 -14.02
C ILE A 112 -5.39 -9.82 -14.58
N VAL A 113 -4.57 -10.85 -14.63
CA VAL A 113 -4.99 -12.18 -15.08
C VAL A 113 -4.93 -13.15 -13.91
N LEU A 114 -6.10 -13.67 -13.51
CA LEU A 114 -6.22 -14.65 -12.43
C LEU A 114 -6.81 -15.97 -12.95
N PRO A 115 -6.24 -17.13 -12.55
CA PRO A 115 -6.86 -18.41 -12.84
C PRO A 115 -8.08 -18.63 -11.94
N LEU A 116 -9.19 -19.10 -12.53
CA LEU A 116 -10.45 -19.35 -11.80
C LEU A 116 -10.26 -20.23 -10.57
N GLY A 117 -9.34 -21.20 -10.64
CA GLY A 117 -9.09 -22.12 -9.55
C GLY A 117 -8.46 -21.48 -8.31
N SER A 118 -7.85 -20.30 -8.43
CA SER A 118 -7.35 -19.57 -7.26
C SER A 118 -8.46 -19.03 -6.35
N ALA A 119 -9.68 -18.86 -6.85
CA ALA A 119 -10.83 -18.45 -6.05
C ALA A 119 -11.63 -19.62 -5.47
N LEU A 120 -11.32 -20.86 -5.83
CA LEU A 120 -11.96 -22.04 -5.25
C LEU A 120 -11.54 -22.28 -3.79
N GLY A 121 -10.55 -21.55 -3.26
CA GLY A 121 -10.08 -21.65 -1.87
C GLY A 121 -9.44 -22.99 -1.50
N SER A 122 -9.28 -23.89 -2.47
CA SER A 122 -8.67 -25.21 -2.29
C SER A 122 -7.28 -25.20 -2.89
N GLY A 123 -6.27 -25.55 -2.09
CA GLY A 123 -4.87 -25.59 -2.53
C GLY A 123 -4.64 -26.50 -3.75
N ILE A 124 -5.49 -27.51 -3.94
CA ILE A 124 -5.45 -28.45 -5.08
C ILE A 124 -5.71 -27.73 -6.42
N PHE A 125 -6.59 -26.74 -6.43
CA PHE A 125 -7.02 -26.02 -7.64
C PHE A 125 -6.39 -24.63 -7.77
N SER A 126 -5.61 -24.18 -6.78
CA SER A 126 -4.86 -22.92 -6.86
C SER A 126 -3.99 -22.90 -8.11
N GLY A 127 -4.06 -21.80 -8.88
CA GLY A 127 -3.30 -21.65 -10.12
C GLY A 127 -3.84 -22.42 -11.34
N LYS A 128 -4.92 -23.20 -11.19
CA LYS A 128 -5.48 -24.02 -12.29
C LYS A 128 -6.76 -23.43 -12.87
N GLY A 129 -7.13 -23.90 -14.06
CA GLY A 129 -8.37 -23.54 -14.75
C GLY A 129 -8.23 -22.33 -15.70
N PRO A 130 -9.34 -21.91 -16.32
CA PRO A 130 -9.37 -20.79 -17.25
C PRO A 130 -8.87 -19.50 -16.61
N ARG A 131 -8.16 -18.70 -17.39
CA ARG A 131 -7.66 -17.40 -16.96
C ARG A 131 -8.71 -16.32 -17.23
N VAL A 132 -9.04 -15.55 -16.20
CA VAL A 132 -9.95 -14.40 -16.30
C VAL A 132 -9.11 -13.13 -16.21
N ARG A 133 -9.33 -12.23 -17.17
CA ARG A 133 -8.71 -10.91 -17.19
C ARG A 133 -9.65 -9.90 -16.54
N PHE A 134 -9.09 -9.06 -15.68
CA PHE A 134 -9.72 -7.88 -15.10
C PHE A 134 -8.98 -6.65 -15.60
N GLU A 135 -9.73 -5.63 -16.02
CA GLU A 135 -9.14 -4.36 -16.44
C GLU A 135 -8.85 -3.49 -15.22
N ILE A 136 -7.71 -2.81 -15.26
CA ILE A 136 -7.34 -1.77 -14.31
C ILE A 136 -7.40 -0.44 -15.05
N LEU A 137 -8.01 0.56 -14.43
CA LEU A 137 -8.05 1.93 -14.92
C LEU A 137 -7.46 2.86 -13.87
N PRO A 138 -6.49 3.73 -14.20
CA PRO A 138 -6.04 4.76 -13.28
C PRO A 138 -7.19 5.72 -12.94
N VAL A 139 -7.20 6.22 -11.70
CA VAL A 139 -8.18 7.21 -11.23
C VAL A 139 -7.44 8.48 -10.84
N GLY A 140 -7.53 9.48 -11.70
CA GLY A 140 -6.82 10.75 -11.51
C GLY A 140 -5.32 10.60 -11.73
N THR A 141 -4.55 11.50 -11.13
CA THR A 141 -3.09 11.53 -11.20
C THR A 141 -2.47 10.95 -9.93
N VAL A 142 -1.31 10.31 -10.06
CA VAL A 142 -0.48 9.98 -8.89
C VAL A 142 -0.07 11.27 -8.17
N LYS A 143 -0.23 11.29 -6.85
CA LYS A 143 0.19 12.40 -6.00
C LYS A 143 1.43 11.99 -5.21
N THR A 144 2.46 12.82 -5.25
CA THR A 144 3.66 12.66 -4.45
C THR A 144 3.86 13.87 -3.54
N THR A 145 4.38 13.65 -2.34
CA THR A 145 4.65 14.73 -1.38
C THR A 145 5.81 14.38 -0.48
N PHE A 146 6.61 15.37 -0.16
CA PHE A 146 7.57 15.23 0.93
C PHE A 146 6.87 15.37 2.28
N VAL A 147 7.29 14.54 3.23
CA VAL A 147 6.86 14.55 4.62
C VAL A 147 8.10 14.63 5.50
N THR A 148 8.11 15.56 6.44
CA THR A 148 9.24 15.80 7.34
C THR A 148 8.83 15.58 8.78
N GLU A 149 9.64 14.86 9.54
CA GLU A 149 9.36 14.50 10.94
C GLU A 149 10.59 14.77 11.82
N PHE A 150 10.34 15.29 13.03
CA PHE A 150 11.36 15.46 14.08
C PHE A 150 11.02 14.54 15.26
N GLU A 151 11.95 13.65 15.60
CA GLU A 151 11.84 12.73 16.73
C GLU A 151 12.98 12.96 17.74
N SER A 152 12.72 12.75 19.03
CA SER A 152 13.80 12.71 20.01
C SER A 152 14.58 11.39 19.86
N ALA A 153 15.88 11.48 19.63
CA ALA A 153 16.82 10.34 19.53
C ALA A 153 17.75 10.23 20.75
N GLY A 154 17.55 11.06 21.78
CA GLY A 154 18.35 11.08 22.99
C GLY A 154 18.25 12.40 23.72
N ILE A 155 19.03 12.54 24.80
CA ILE A 155 18.95 13.69 25.72
C ILE A 155 19.15 15.03 24.98
N ASN A 156 19.96 15.06 23.89
CA ASN A 156 20.22 16.25 23.05
C ASN A 156 20.34 15.91 21.58
N GLN A 157 19.57 14.92 21.16
CA GLN A 157 19.60 14.47 19.78
C GLN A 157 18.19 14.53 19.23
N THR A 158 18.03 15.30 18.17
CA THR A 158 16.78 15.35 17.41
C THR A 158 17.04 14.70 16.06
N ARG A 159 16.34 13.61 15.79
CA ARG A 159 16.35 12.93 14.50
C ARG A 159 15.39 13.65 13.55
N HIS A 160 15.91 14.16 12.45
CA HIS A 160 15.12 14.76 11.38
C HIS A 160 15.04 13.77 10.21
N LYS A 161 13.82 13.36 9.85
CA LYS A 161 13.53 12.45 8.74
C LYS A 161 12.82 13.20 7.64
N ILE A 162 13.23 12.92 6.39
CA ILE A 162 12.57 13.42 5.20
C ILE A 162 12.18 12.21 4.35
N SER A 163 10.89 12.01 4.16
CA SER A 163 10.33 10.93 3.36
C SER A 163 9.58 11.48 2.15
N LEU A 164 9.59 10.74 1.05
CA LEU A 164 8.75 10.99 -0.12
C LEU A 164 7.62 9.97 -0.12
N GLU A 165 6.39 10.45 -0.02
CA GLU A 165 5.19 9.63 -0.07
C GLU A 165 4.52 9.75 -1.42
N ALA A 166 4.09 8.62 -1.99
CA ALA A 166 3.37 8.55 -3.23
C ALA A 166 2.05 7.80 -3.04
N THR A 167 0.96 8.40 -3.50
CA THR A 167 -0.39 7.85 -3.43
C THR A 167 -0.99 7.77 -4.83
N ALA A 168 -1.49 6.60 -5.19
CA ALA A 168 -2.28 6.41 -6.41
C ALA A 168 -3.59 5.71 -6.11
N SER A 169 -4.57 5.94 -6.98
CA SER A 169 -5.85 5.24 -6.97
C SER A 169 -6.06 4.54 -8.30
N VAL A 170 -6.42 3.27 -8.25
CA VAL A 170 -6.73 2.45 -9.41
C VAL A 170 -8.13 1.86 -9.28
N ARG A 171 -8.85 1.76 -10.39
CA ARG A 171 -10.19 1.20 -10.48
C ARG A 171 -10.15 -0.11 -11.24
N ILE A 172 -10.68 -1.14 -10.63
CA ILE A 172 -10.79 -2.48 -11.20
C ILE A 172 -12.19 -2.65 -11.76
N VAL A 173 -12.28 -3.05 -13.02
CA VAL A 173 -13.55 -3.36 -13.68
C VAL A 173 -13.89 -4.83 -13.43
N LEU A 174 -15.06 -5.05 -12.83
CA LEU A 174 -15.56 -6.36 -12.43
C LEU A 174 -16.89 -6.65 -13.15
N PRO A 175 -17.28 -7.92 -13.30
CA PRO A 175 -18.59 -8.27 -13.86
C PRO A 175 -19.77 -7.67 -13.08
N SER A 176 -19.60 -7.42 -11.77
CA SER A 176 -20.63 -6.87 -10.89
C SER A 176 -20.54 -5.35 -10.69
N GLY A 177 -19.63 -4.65 -11.38
CA GLY A 177 -19.44 -3.20 -11.25
C GLY A 177 -17.97 -2.80 -11.25
N ALA A 178 -17.63 -1.74 -10.52
CA ALA A 178 -16.23 -1.31 -10.38
C ALA A 178 -15.87 -1.06 -8.92
N ARG A 179 -14.60 -1.25 -8.60
CA ARG A 179 -14.03 -1.06 -7.26
C ARG A 179 -12.77 -0.22 -7.37
N THR A 180 -12.66 0.80 -6.52
CA THR A 180 -11.49 1.68 -6.49
C THR A 180 -10.64 1.29 -5.29
N VAL A 181 -9.34 1.13 -5.53
CA VAL A 181 -8.33 0.79 -4.54
C VAL A 181 -7.32 1.92 -4.51
N SER A 182 -6.99 2.39 -3.31
CA SER A 182 -5.95 3.41 -3.10
C SER A 182 -4.74 2.74 -2.47
N VAL A 183 -3.57 3.02 -3.02
CA VAL A 183 -2.28 2.52 -2.54
C VAL A 183 -1.39 3.69 -2.17
N GLN A 184 -0.57 3.50 -1.14
CA GLN A 184 0.42 4.47 -0.68
C GLN A 184 1.76 3.77 -0.48
N ALA A 185 2.82 4.37 -1.00
CA ALA A 185 4.20 3.96 -0.76
C ALA A 185 4.97 5.14 -0.16
N SER A 186 5.96 4.85 0.67
CA SER A 186 6.84 5.86 1.27
C SER A 186 8.28 5.42 1.13
N ALA A 187 9.16 6.36 0.83
CA ALA A 187 10.60 6.18 0.72
C ALA A 187 11.32 7.19 1.62
N LEU A 188 12.25 6.74 2.46
CA LEU A 188 13.09 7.62 3.27
C LEU A 188 14.17 8.22 2.36
N MET A 189 14.09 9.53 2.11
CA MET A 189 14.96 10.22 1.17
C MET A 189 16.23 10.73 1.84
N ALA A 190 16.10 11.25 3.06
CA ALA A 190 17.24 11.72 3.84
C ALA A 190 16.93 11.68 5.33
N GLU A 191 17.98 11.55 6.12
CA GLU A 191 17.90 11.54 7.58
C GLU A 191 19.16 12.18 8.18
N SER A 192 18.99 12.95 9.24
CA SER A 192 20.12 13.50 10.00
C SER A 192 19.82 13.55 11.50
N ILE A 193 20.86 13.44 12.32
CA ILE A 193 20.79 13.61 13.78
C ILE A 193 21.36 14.98 14.12
N LEU A 194 20.49 15.86 14.61
CA LEU A 194 20.85 17.18 15.10
C LEU A 194 21.33 17.05 16.55
N ILE A 195 22.56 17.44 16.80
CA ILE A 195 23.18 17.40 18.13
C ILE A 195 23.05 18.79 18.75
N GLY A 196 22.37 18.87 19.89
CA GLY A 196 22.27 20.06 20.72
C GLY A 196 23.21 20.02 21.92
N GLU A 197 23.24 21.11 22.69
CA GLU A 197 23.97 21.18 23.96
C GLU A 197 23.35 20.26 25.01
N VAL A 198 24.20 19.65 25.85
CA VAL A 198 23.73 18.82 26.97
C VAL A 198 23.25 19.70 28.13
N PRO A 199 22.00 19.55 28.61
CA PRO A 199 21.52 20.32 29.74
C PRO A 199 22.31 19.95 30.99
N GLN A 200 22.59 20.93 31.83
CA GLN A 200 23.33 20.71 33.08
C GLN A 200 22.56 19.83 34.09
N SER A 201 21.25 19.66 33.91
CA SER A 201 20.41 18.76 34.69
C SER A 201 19.32 18.15 33.81
N TYR A 202 19.12 16.84 33.89
CA TYR A 202 18.09 16.10 33.15
C TYR A 202 17.35 15.17 34.11
N ILE A 203 16.04 15.34 34.23
CA ILE A 203 15.15 14.45 34.99
C ILE A 203 14.07 13.98 34.02
N GLN A 204 14.07 12.68 33.69
CA GLN A 204 13.02 12.05 32.89
C GLN A 204 11.98 11.46 33.85
N VAL A 205 10.81 12.08 33.92
CA VAL A 205 9.71 11.60 34.77
C VAL A 205 8.74 10.77 33.90
N PRO A 206 8.62 9.44 34.12
CA PRO A 206 7.75 8.58 33.31
C PRO A 206 6.26 8.85 33.52
N GLU A 207 5.86 9.26 34.73
CA GLU A 207 4.48 9.57 35.08
C GLU A 207 4.38 10.83 35.96
N THR A 208 3.41 11.69 35.68
CA THR A 208 3.21 12.98 36.36
C THR A 208 3.07 12.87 37.90
N GLY A 209 2.68 11.70 38.41
CA GLY A 209 2.58 11.42 39.86
C GLY A 209 3.94 11.38 40.58
N ASP A 210 5.01 10.96 39.89
CA ASP A 210 6.36 10.87 40.46
C ASP A 210 7.10 12.23 40.45
N ALA A 211 6.64 13.20 39.65
CA ALA A 211 7.23 14.54 39.59
C ALA A 211 7.18 15.27 40.94
N LEU A 212 6.18 14.98 41.77
CA LEU A 212 5.99 15.59 43.09
C LEU A 212 6.96 15.07 44.15
N ASN A 213 7.57 13.90 43.93
CA ASN A 213 8.57 13.32 44.85
C ASN A 213 9.95 13.98 44.74
N PHE A 214 10.19 14.78 43.70
CA PHE A 214 11.45 15.50 43.48
C PHE A 214 11.43 16.95 44.03
N LEU A 215 10.30 17.39 44.61
CA LEU A 215 10.13 18.73 45.20
C LEU A 215 10.19 18.74 46.74
N ALA A 216 10.60 17.62 47.37
CA ALA A 216 10.73 17.46 48.82
C ALA A 216 12.20 17.54 49.29
#